data_AF-A0A382B126-F1
#
_entry.id   AF-A0A382B126-F1
#
_cell.length_a   1.000
_cell.length_b   1.000
_cell.length_c   1.000
_cell.angle_alpha   90.00
_cell.angle_beta   90.00
_cell.angle_gamma   90.00
#
_symmetry.space_group_name_H-M   'P 1'
#
loop_
_entity.id
_entity.type
_entity.pdbx_description
1 polymer ?
#
loop_
_entity_poly.entity_id
_entity_poly.type
_entity_poly.pdbx_seq_one_letter_code
_entity_poly.pdbx_strand_id
1 'polypeptide(L)' 'MKKSKFIEPEIIQIPEGNFFMGSKNGTANEIPIHSVWLDSYAIAKYPVTNR' A
#
# COMPACT_ATOMS: atom_id res chain seq x y z
N MET A 1 -12.94 -14.11 31.49
CA MET A 1 -11.97 -13.58 30.49
C MET A 1 -12.75 -13.11 29.27
N LYS A 2 -12.83 -11.79 29.00
CA LYS A 2 -13.47 -11.29 27.78
C LYS A 2 -12.48 -11.50 26.62
N LYS A 3 -12.80 -12.35 25.65
CA LYS A 3 -12.04 -12.45 24.40
C LYS A 3 -12.17 -11.10 23.68
N SER A 4 -11.04 -10.45 23.37
CA SER A 4 -11.06 -9.31 22.45
C SER A 4 -11.52 -9.82 21.09
N LYS A 5 -12.58 -9.22 20.57
CA LYS A 5 -13.02 -9.45 19.20
C LYS A 5 -12.07 -8.67 18.30
N PHE A 6 -11.18 -9.35 17.60
CA PHE A 6 -10.34 -8.72 16.58
C PHE A 6 -11.21 -8.38 15.37
N ILE A 7 -11.02 -7.20 14.81
CA ILE A 7 -11.63 -6.78 13.54
C ILE A 7 -10.52 -6.92 12.51
N GLU A 8 -10.67 -7.88 11.60
CA GLU A 8 -9.75 -8.00 10.47
C GLU A 8 -10.09 -6.89 9.44
N PRO A 9 -9.09 -6.13 8.96
CA PRO A 9 -9.32 -5.11 7.94
C PRO A 9 -9.81 -5.73 6.63
N GLU A 10 -10.61 -4.98 5.86
CA GLU A 10 -10.87 -5.32 4.47
C GLU A 10 -9.56 -5.18 3.67
N ILE A 11 -9.03 -6.31 3.19
CA ILE A 11 -7.79 -6.36 2.40
C ILE A 11 -8.13 -6.54 0.92
N ILE A 12 -7.43 -5.82 0.05
CA ILE A 12 -7.47 -6.01 -1.40
C ILE A 12 -6.16 -6.60 -1.91
N GLN A 13 -6.24 -7.40 -2.96
CA GLN A 13 -5.09 -7.97 -3.65
C GLN A 13 -4.67 -7.04 -4.79
N ILE A 14 -3.38 -6.70 -4.83
CA ILE A 14 -2.75 -5.98 -5.93
C ILE A 14 -1.93 -7.01 -6.72
N PRO A 15 -2.20 -7.18 -8.03
CA PRO A 15 -1.44 -8.12 -8.85
C PRO A 15 0.01 -7.68 -9.01
N GLU A 16 0.89 -8.63 -9.31
CA GLU A 16 2.28 -8.34 -9.65
C GLU A 16 2.39 -7.49 -10.93
N GLY A 17 3.46 -6.71 -11.02
CA GLY A 17 3.73 -5.97 -12.24
C GLY A 17 4.74 -4.85 -12.08
N ASN A 18 4.95 -4.15 -13.19
CA ASN A 18 5.73 -2.93 -13.23
C ASN A 18 4.83 -1.70 -13.07
N PHE A 19 5.32 -0.70 -12.35
CA PHE A 19 4.75 0.64 -12.37
C PHE A 19 5.83 1.71 -12.32
N PHE A 20 5.48 2.94 -12.67
CA PHE A 20 6.36 4.09 -12.56
C PHE A 20 6.18 4.74 -11.19
N MET A 21 7.24 4.71 -10.37
CA MET A 21 7.30 5.35 -9.07
C MET A 21 8.11 6.64 -9.14
N GLY A 22 7.75 7.62 -8.31
CA GLY A 22 8.36 8.95 -8.28
C GLY A 22 7.58 9.99 -9.11
N SER A 23 8.13 11.18 -9.25
CA SER A 23 7.52 12.33 -9.89
C SER A 23 8.48 13.03 -10.85
N LYS A 24 7.94 13.81 -11.79
CA LYS A 24 8.72 14.74 -12.64
C LYS A 24 8.95 16.08 -11.94
N ASN A 25 7.99 16.52 -11.14
CA ASN A 25 7.92 17.86 -10.59
C ASN A 25 7.78 17.84 -9.05
N GLY A 26 8.18 16.74 -8.41
CA GLY A 26 8.13 16.58 -6.96
C GLY A 26 9.26 17.29 -6.22
N THR A 27 9.32 17.10 -4.91
CA THR A 27 10.48 17.51 -4.11
C THR A 27 11.72 16.67 -4.45
N ALA A 28 12.90 17.08 -3.99
CA ALA A 28 14.17 16.42 -4.34
C ALA A 28 14.22 14.91 -4.02
N ASN A 29 13.43 14.45 -3.04
CA ASN A 29 13.31 13.04 -2.64
C ASN A 29 12.18 12.28 -3.36
N GLU A 30 11.40 12.94 -4.22
CA GLU A 30 10.32 12.33 -5.00
C GLU A 30 10.69 12.11 -6.47
N ILE A 31 11.75 12.76 -6.94
CA ILE A 31 12.26 12.69 -8.33
C ILE A 31 13.43 11.69 -8.38
N PRO A 32 13.66 10.95 -9.49
CA PRO A 32 12.89 10.95 -10.74
C PRO A 32 11.84 9.83 -10.81
N ILE A 33 11.01 9.90 -11.85
CA ILE A 33 10.23 8.76 -12.30
C ILE A 33 11.17 7.62 -12.71
N HIS A 34 10.94 6.42 -12.18
CA HIS A 34 11.64 5.19 -12.56
C HIS A 34 10.71 3.97 -12.47
N SER A 35 11.02 2.90 -13.20
CA SER A 35 10.22 1.66 -13.21
C SER A 35 10.56 0.80 -12.01
N VAL A 36 9.54 0.27 -11.33
CA VAL A 36 9.67 -0.64 -10.19
C VAL A 36 8.80 -1.87 -10.44
N TRP A 37 9.37 -3.06 -10.23
CA TRP A 37 8.66 -4.33 -10.18
C TRP A 37 8.25 -4.64 -8.74
N LEU A 38 7.01 -5.09 -8.54
CA LEU A 38 6.55 -5.67 -7.28
C LEU A 38 5.83 -7.00 -7.56
N ASP A 39 6.09 -7.99 -6.71
CA ASP A 39 5.31 -9.23 -6.68
C ASP A 39 3.90 -8.96 -6.14
N SER A 40 2.96 -9.90 -6.37
CA SER A 40 1.58 -9.74 -5.90
C SER A 40 1.55 -9.61 -4.38
N TYR A 41 0.80 -8.62 -3.89
CA TYR A 41 0.70 -8.35 -2.46
C TYR A 41 -0.71 -7.92 -2.08
N ALA A 42 -0.99 -7.96 -0.77
CA ALA A 42 -2.27 -7.57 -0.23
C ALA A 42 -2.11 -6.30 0.62
N ILE A 43 -3.04 -5.36 0.51
CA ILE A 43 -3.03 -4.12 1.32
C ILE A 43 -4.43 -3.81 1.82
N ALA A 44 -4.53 -3.22 3.02
CA ALA A 44 -5.80 -2.77 3.56
C ALA A 44 -6.40 -1.69 2.66
N LYS A 45 -7.70 -1.81 2.37
CA LYS A 45 -8.45 -0.85 1.57
C LYS A 45 -8.56 0.52 2.26
N TYR A 46 -8.55 0.52 3.59
CA TYR A 46 -8.66 1.71 4.42
C TYR A 46 -7.51 1.77 5.43
N PRO A 47 -7.04 2.98 5.81
CA PRO A 47 -6.12 3.13 6.93
C PRO A 47 -6.71 2.59 8.23
N VAL A 48 -5.85 2.16 9.15
CA VAL A 48 -6.28 1.72 10.49
C VAL A 48 -6.90 2.89 11.25
N THR A 49 -8.10 2.66 11.78
CA THR A 49 -8.82 3.61 12.64
C THR A 49 -8.74 3.19 14.09
N ASN A 50 -9.02 4.13 15.00
CA ASN A 50 -9.01 3.85 16.44
C ASN A 50 -10.13 2.90 16.91
N ARG A 51 -11.19 2.73 16.11
CA ARG A 51 -12.35 1.85 16.37
C ARG A 51 -12.92 1.36 15.06
#